data_AF-A0A6B3I2I3-F1
#
_entry.id   AF-A0A6B3I2I3-F1
#
_cell.length_a   1.000
_cell.length_b   1.000
_cell.length_c   1.000
_cell.angle_alpha   90.00
_cell.angle_beta   90.00
_cell.angle_gamma   90.00
#
_symmetry.space_group_name_H-M   'P 1'
#
loop_
_entity.id
_entity.type
_entity.pdbx_description
1 polymer ?
#
loop_
_entity_poly.entity_id
_entity_poly.type
_entity_poly.pdbx_seq_one_letter_code
_entity_poly.pdbx_strand_id
1 'polypeptide(L)'
;RLYEADAGILLLGTGFDTCTAFHLGEYRRPGPPLRRYRCVVAPRGVRQWWEYEDVALDDGDFAALGAAFEESAGPGDVTTAPIGSAPCRRVRLRAAVDFATEWLTDHRQSGS
;
A
#
# COMPACT_ATOMS: atom_id res chain seq x y z
N ARG A 1 0.51 -12.43 6.56
CA ARG A 1 -0.66 -13.25 6.18
C ARG A 1 -1.03 -13.15 4.68
N LEU A 2 -1.52 -12.03 4.15
CA LEU A 2 -1.90 -11.97 2.71
C LEU A 2 -0.69 -12.02 1.76
N TYR A 3 0.39 -11.33 2.10
CA TYR A 3 1.65 -11.37 1.36
C TYR A 3 2.27 -12.77 1.31
N GLU A 4 2.27 -13.47 2.44
CA GLU A 4 2.77 -14.85 2.56
C GLU A 4 1.93 -15.83 1.73
N ALA A 5 0.61 -15.60 1.64
CA ALA A 5 -0.33 -16.43 0.91
C ALA A 5 -0.35 -16.19 -0.61
N ASP A 6 0.49 -15.29 -1.13
CA ASP A 6 0.51 -14.88 -2.55
C ASP A 6 -0.88 -14.45 -3.06
N ALA A 7 -1.58 -13.66 -2.26
CA ALA A 7 -2.94 -13.22 -2.55
C ALA A 7 -3.02 -12.32 -3.79
N GLY A 8 -4.23 -12.22 -4.35
CA GLY A 8 -4.57 -11.22 -5.38
C GLY A 8 -5.32 -10.02 -4.79
N ILE A 9 -5.09 -8.84 -5.36
CA ILE A 9 -5.86 -7.61 -5.13
C ILE A 9 -6.78 -7.40 -6.34
N LEU A 10 -8.00 -6.94 -6.11
CA LEU A 10 -8.92 -6.51 -7.17
C LEU A 10 -9.23 -5.02 -6.98
N LEU A 11 -8.80 -4.19 -7.94
CA LEU A 11 -9.22 -2.80 -8.05
C LEU A 11 -10.46 -2.76 -8.95
N LEU A 12 -11.62 -2.44 -8.37
CA LEU A 12 -12.92 -2.47 -9.05
C LEU A 12 -13.41 -1.03 -9.25
N GLY A 13 -13.24 -0.48 -10.45
CA GLY A 13 -13.61 0.91 -10.74
C GLY A 13 -12.72 1.94 -10.06
N THR A 14 -11.59 1.52 -9.47
CA THR A 14 -10.62 2.39 -8.81
C THR A 14 -9.23 2.25 -9.43
N GLY A 15 -8.38 3.25 -9.19
CA GLY A 15 -6.97 3.22 -9.51
C GLY A 15 -6.12 2.76 -8.35
N PHE A 16 -4.81 2.83 -8.56
CA PHE A 16 -3.81 2.50 -7.56
C PHE A 16 -3.69 3.52 -6.42
N ASP A 17 -4.23 4.72 -6.60
CA ASP A 17 -4.41 5.74 -5.55
C ASP A 17 -5.14 5.22 -4.30
N THR A 18 -5.93 4.15 -4.45
CA THR A 18 -6.66 3.50 -3.36
C THR A 18 -6.07 2.14 -2.94
N CYS A 19 -4.90 1.77 -3.47
CA CYS A 19 -4.27 0.47 -3.25
C CYS A 19 -3.58 0.40 -1.88
N THR A 20 -4.34 0.06 -0.83
CA THR A 20 -3.84 -0.04 0.54
C THR A 20 -2.71 -1.05 0.74
N ALA A 21 -2.50 -1.98 -0.21
CA ALA A 21 -1.35 -2.88 -0.17
C ALA A 21 -0.01 -2.14 -0.30
N PHE A 22 0.04 -1.00 -0.98
CA PHE A 22 1.27 -0.20 -1.10
C PHE A 22 1.74 0.39 0.23
N HIS A 23 0.85 0.59 1.21
CA HIS A 23 1.27 0.95 2.57
C HIS A 23 2.22 -0.10 3.16
N LEU A 24 2.09 -1.38 2.81
CA LEU A 24 3.05 -2.39 3.27
C LEU A 24 4.47 -2.15 2.72
N GLY A 25 4.59 -1.52 1.55
CA GLY A 25 5.87 -1.04 1.03
C GLY A 25 6.46 0.10 1.87
N GLU A 26 5.62 1.04 2.33
CA GLU A 26 6.05 2.11 3.24
C GLU A 26 6.57 1.56 4.58
N TYR A 27 5.96 0.49 5.09
CA TYR A 27 6.47 -0.20 6.28
C TYR A 27 7.81 -0.91 6.08
N ARG A 28 8.10 -1.34 4.85
CA ARG A 28 9.26 -2.18 4.53
C ARG A 28 10.45 -1.41 4.01
N ARG A 29 10.25 -0.21 3.49
CA ARG A 29 11.36 0.63 3.02
C ARG A 29 12.30 0.96 4.19
N PRO A 30 13.61 1.15 3.93
CA PRO A 30 14.54 1.60 4.97
C PRO A 30 14.19 3.00 5.49
N GLY A 31 14.28 3.17 6.81
CA GLY A 31 14.11 4.45 7.50
C GLY A 31 12.79 5.18 7.20
N PRO A 32 11.63 4.54 7.38
CA PRO A 32 10.35 5.19 7.13
C PRO A 32 10.13 6.32 8.15
N PRO A 33 9.53 7.45 7.75
CA PRO A 33 9.18 8.51 8.68
C PRO A 33 8.19 7.99 9.72
N LEU A 34 8.39 8.36 10.99
CA LEU A 34 7.51 7.97 12.08
C LEU A 34 6.68 9.16 12.56
N ARG A 35 5.46 8.89 12.98
CA ARG A 35 4.54 9.86 13.56
C ARG A 35 3.95 9.30 14.85
N ARG A 36 3.83 10.17 15.87
CA ARG A 36 3.08 9.85 17.08
C ARG A 36 1.58 10.00 16.83
N TYR A 37 0.84 8.92 17.05
CA TYR A 37 -0.61 8.87 16.98
C TYR A 37 -1.21 8.80 18.38
N ARG A 38 -2.45 9.29 18.49
CA ARG A 38 -3.27 9.21 19.71
C ARG A 38 -4.62 8.62 19.31
N CYS A 39 -4.99 7.52 19.94
CA CYS A 39 -6.30 6.90 19.74
C CYS A 39 -6.96 6.61 21.09
N VAL A 40 -8.28 6.47 21.07
CA VAL A 40 -9.03 6.01 22.25
C VAL A 40 -9.20 4.50 22.11
N VAL A 41 -8.68 3.76 23.08
CA VAL A 41 -8.86 2.31 23.18
C VAL A 41 -9.75 1.98 24.37
N ALA A 42 -10.43 0.83 24.33
CA ALA A 42 -11.29 0.37 25.41
C ALA A 42 -10.93 -1.06 25.89
N PRO A 43 -9.68 -1.31 26.33
CA PRO A 43 -9.35 -2.62 26.88
C PRO A 43 -10.22 -2.89 28.11
N ARG A 44 -10.92 -4.03 28.08
CA ARG A 44 -11.89 -4.42 29.12
C ARG A 44 -13.04 -3.42 29.30
N GLY A 45 -13.40 -2.67 28.26
CA GLY A 45 -14.57 -1.78 28.24
C GLY A 45 -14.37 -0.39 28.85
N VAL A 46 -13.17 -0.07 29.36
CA VAL A 46 -12.86 1.26 29.92
C VAL A 46 -12.15 2.12 28.89
N ARG A 47 -12.75 3.25 28.51
CA ARG A 47 -12.14 4.21 27.55
C ARG A 47 -10.90 4.84 28.16
N GLN A 48 -9.78 4.73 27.47
CA GLN A 48 -8.52 5.40 27.81
C GLN A 48 -7.85 5.94 26.55
N TRP A 49 -7.11 7.04 26.70
CA TRP A 49 -6.22 7.54 25.66
C TRP A 49 -4.97 6.67 25.60
N TRP A 50 -4.59 6.28 24.38
CA TRP A 50 -3.38 5.52 24.10
C TRP A 50 -2.56 6.27 23.05
N GLU A 51 -1.25 6.36 23.31
CA GLU A 51 -0.30 6.93 22.37
C GLU A 51 0.61 5.84 21.84
N TYR A 52 0.89 5.87 20.54
CA TYR A 52 1.85 4.97 19.91
C TYR A 52 2.55 5.69 18.76
N GLU A 53 3.73 5.18 18.40
CA GLU A 53 4.49 5.64 17.25
C GLU A 53 4.33 4.62 16.12
N ASP A 54 4.08 5.11 14.91
CA ASP A 54 3.87 4.28 13.73
C ASP A 54 4.35 5.02 12.48
N VAL A 55 4.46 4.31 11.35
CA VAL A 55 4.86 4.90 10.06
C VAL A 55 3.88 6.01 9.68
N ALA A 56 4.44 7.13 9.23
CA ALA A 56 3.70 8.22 8.62
C ALA A 56 3.34 7.83 7.19
N LEU A 57 2.23 7.09 7.05
CA LEU A 57 1.70 6.65 5.77
C LEU A 57 1.24 7.85 4.94
N ASP A 58 1.52 7.79 3.64
CA ASP A 58 1.16 8.78 2.63
C ASP A 58 0.78 8.04 1.34
N ASP A 59 -0.39 8.33 0.78
CA ASP A 59 -0.90 7.74 -0.46
C ASP A 59 -0.79 8.69 -1.67
N GLY A 60 -0.21 9.89 -1.48
CA GLY A 60 -0.19 10.95 -2.48
C GLY A 60 0.51 10.59 -3.80
N ASP A 61 1.44 9.64 -3.79
CA ASP A 61 2.18 9.18 -4.97
C ASP A 61 1.75 7.77 -5.45
N PHE A 62 0.74 7.15 -4.83
CA PHE A 62 0.31 5.78 -5.18
C PHE A 62 -0.20 5.66 -6.61
N ALA A 63 -0.79 6.72 -7.17
CA ALA A 63 -1.18 6.75 -8.58
C ALA A 63 0.04 6.63 -9.51
N ALA A 64 1.12 7.36 -9.21
CA ALA A 64 2.35 7.35 -9.99
C ALA A 64 3.12 6.04 -9.81
N LEU A 65 3.24 5.56 -8.57
CA LEU A 65 3.81 4.25 -8.24
C LEU A 65 3.06 3.13 -8.98
N GLY A 66 1.73 3.15 -8.95
CA GLY A 66 0.90 2.17 -9.64
C GLY A 66 1.08 2.17 -11.16
N ALA A 67 1.19 3.35 -11.78
CA ALA A 67 1.48 3.45 -13.21
C ALA A 67 2.86 2.86 -13.55
N ALA A 68 3.90 3.21 -12.78
CA ALA A 68 5.24 2.65 -12.94
C ALA A 68 5.25 1.12 -12.74
N PHE A 69 4.48 0.62 -11.77
CA PHE A 69 4.32 -0.80 -11.54
C PHE A 69 3.69 -1.50 -12.75
N GLU A 70 2.60 -0.96 -13.31
CA GLU A 70 1.96 -1.51 -14.52
C GLU A 70 2.93 -1.59 -15.71
N GLU A 71 3.78 -0.58 -15.90
CA GLU A 71 4.78 -0.54 -16.97
C GLU A 71 5.88 -1.59 -16.80
N SER A 72 6.28 -1.88 -15.55
CA SER A 72 7.31 -2.87 -15.21
C SER A 72 6.77 -4.29 -14.98
N ALA A 73 5.45 -4.46 -14.94
CA ALA A 73 4.80 -5.68 -14.45
C ALA A 73 5.19 -6.91 -15.27
N GLY A 74 5.55 -8.00 -14.58
CA GLY A 74 5.77 -9.29 -15.21
C GLY A 74 4.47 -9.92 -15.71
N PRO A 75 4.55 -10.99 -16.54
CA PRO A 75 3.38 -11.71 -17.01
C PRO A 75 2.49 -12.19 -15.85
N GLY A 76 1.25 -11.69 -15.80
CA GLY A 76 0.27 -12.07 -14.79
C GLY A 76 0.35 -11.32 -13.47
N ASP A 77 1.28 -10.37 -13.31
CA ASP A 77 1.33 -9.50 -12.13
C ASP A 77 0.20 -8.47 -12.14
N VAL A 78 -0.17 -7.99 -13.33
CA VAL A 78 -1.35 -7.15 -13.55
C VAL A 78 -2.17 -7.75 -14.69
N THR A 79 -3.48 -7.88 -14.48
CA THR A 79 -4.44 -8.24 -15.52
C THR A 79 -5.57 -7.23 -15.50
N THR A 80 -5.80 -6.57 -16.63
CA THR A 80 -6.85 -5.57 -16.77
C THR A 80 -8.04 -6.15 -17.53
N ALA A 81 -9.24 -5.97 -16.98
CA ALA A 81 -10.48 -6.37 -17.62
C ALA A 81 -11.64 -5.56 -17.01
N PRO A 82 -12.63 -5.14 -17.81
CA PRO A 82 -13.81 -4.48 -17.25
C PRO A 82 -14.76 -5.48 -16.58
N ILE A 83 -15.48 -5.02 -15.55
CA ILE A 83 -16.65 -5.70 -15.00
C ILE A 83 -17.85 -4.76 -15.22
N GLY A 84 -18.70 -5.12 -16.19
CA GLY A 84 -19.70 -4.19 -16.72
C GLY A 84 -19.03 -3.00 -17.41
N SER A 85 -19.36 -1.79 -16.99
CA SER A 85 -18.73 -0.54 -17.47
C SER A 85 -17.56 -0.07 -16.60
N ALA A 86 -17.25 -0.76 -15.49
CA ALA A 86 -16.18 -0.37 -14.59
C ALA A 86 -14.84 -0.96 -15.06
N PRO A 87 -13.77 -0.15 -15.21
CA PRO A 87 -12.44 -0.69 -15.44
C PRO A 87 -11.98 -1.44 -14.18
N CYS A 88 -11.40 -2.63 -14.35
CA CYS A 88 -10.88 -3.41 -13.22
C CYS A 88 -9.47 -3.92 -13.47
N ARG A 89 -8.76 -4.15 -12.37
CA ARG A 89 -7.40 -4.69 -12.37
C ARG A 89 -7.29 -5.77 -11.32
N ARG A 90 -6.86 -6.96 -11.72
CA ARG A 90 -6.36 -7.97 -10.80
C ARG A 90 -4.85 -7.78 -10.69
N VAL A 91 -4.35 -7.70 -9.46
CA VAL A 91 -2.93 -7.47 -9.16
C VAL A 91 -2.39 -8.55 -8.23
N ARG A 92 -1.19 -9.08 -8.48
CA ARG A 92 -0.49 -9.95 -7.53
C ARG A 92 0.04 -9.13 -6.36
N LEU A 93 -0.45 -9.41 -5.15
CA LEU A 93 -0.14 -8.61 -3.97
C LEU A 93 1.36 -8.58 -3.67
N ARG A 94 2.05 -9.72 -3.80
CA ARG A 94 3.48 -9.81 -3.56
C ARG A 94 4.27 -8.89 -4.49
N ALA A 95 4.03 -9.00 -5.80
CA ALA A 95 4.71 -8.19 -6.80
C ALA A 95 4.46 -6.69 -6.57
N ALA A 96 3.22 -6.30 -6.28
CA ALA A 96 2.86 -4.92 -5.97
C ALA A 96 3.58 -4.38 -4.73
N VAL A 97 3.67 -5.16 -3.65
CA VAL A 97 4.34 -4.75 -2.41
C VAL A 97 5.85 -4.66 -2.58
N ASP A 98 6.45 -5.62 -3.30
CA ASP A 98 7.89 -5.66 -3.54
C ASP A 98 8.32 -4.46 -4.39
N PHE A 99 7.61 -4.23 -5.50
CA PHE A 99 7.81 -3.05 -6.33
C PHE A 99 7.62 -1.74 -5.55
N ALA A 100 6.54 -1.65 -4.75
CA ALA A 100 6.30 -0.47 -3.93
C ALA A 100 7.44 -0.20 -2.95
N THR A 101 8.00 -1.24 -2.33
CA THR A 101 9.10 -1.10 -1.37
C THR A 101 10.33 -0.47 -2.02
N GLU A 102 10.71 -0.96 -3.20
CA GLU A 102 11.85 -0.43 -3.97
C GLU A 102 11.57 0.98 -4.48
N TRP A 103 10.43 1.18 -5.14
CA TRP A 103 10.05 2.46 -5.72
C TRP A 103 9.99 3.58 -4.66
N LEU A 104 9.37 3.31 -3.51
CA LEU A 104 9.28 4.28 -2.40
C LEU A 104 10.63 4.57 -1.76
N THR A 105 11.54 3.60 -1.74
CA THR A 105 12.91 3.82 -1.25
C THR A 105 13.65 4.82 -2.14
N ASP A 106 13.47 4.71 -3.46
CA ASP A 106 14.15 5.57 -4.44
C ASP A 106 13.52 6.97 -4.56
N HIS A 107 12.19 7.07 -4.45
CA HIS A 107 11.46 8.30 -4.77
C HIS A 107 11.14 9.19 -3.58
N ARG A 108 11.14 8.63 -2.35
CA ARG A 108 10.92 9.40 -1.14
C ARG A 108 12.22 9.50 -0.36
N GLN A 109 12.93 10.61 -0.47
CA GLN A 109 14.12 10.83 0.34
C GLN A 109 13.76 10.82 1.83
N SER A 110 14.52 10.07 2.62
CA SER A 110 14.51 10.22 4.07
C SER A 110 14.92 11.65 4.38
N GLY A 111 14.06 12.44 5.02
CA GLY A 111 14.36 13.82 5.37
C GLY A 111 15.73 13.93 6.05
N SER A 112 16.55 14.86 5.55
CA SER A 112 17.81 15.29 6.16
C SER A 112 17.61 15.84 7.57
#